data_AF-A0A2D9M8B1-F1
#
_entry.id   AF-A0A2D9M8B1-F1
#
_cell.length_a   1.000
_cell.length_b   1.000
_cell.length_c   1.000
_cell.angle_alpha   90.00
_cell.angle_beta   90.00
_cell.angle_gamma   90.00
#
_symmetry.space_group_name_H-M   'P 1'
#
loop_
_entity.id
_entity.type
_entity.pdbx_description
1 polymer ?
#
loop_
_entity_poly.entity_id
_entity_poly.type
_entity_poly.pdbx_seq_one_letter_code
_entity_poly.pdbx_strand_id
1 'polypeptide(L)'
;MREVISRPSDDIPLPEFLRMIGAVIGLILVLLLGEVIFRWFIEPANTLLPLQLVEAWLWSAISNVIWQGSTEVVAHSTGPLTQVNLIHPDFVDGYIPLYVSDECAGLHEFLFLSMMVLLTPAFDFRTKFRHLSYAAVILFLLNMV
;
A
#
# COMPACT_ATOMS: atom_id res chain seq x y z
N MET A 1 54.55 -17.67 -31.65
CA MET A 1 53.80 -17.91 -30.39
C MET A 1 52.61 -16.98 -30.39
N ARG A 2 51.39 -17.51 -30.38
CA ARG A 2 50.17 -16.70 -30.31
C ARG A 2 49.88 -16.47 -28.83
N GLU A 3 50.03 -15.23 -28.36
CA GLU A 3 49.59 -14.87 -27.02
C GLU A 3 48.08 -15.07 -26.95
N VAL A 4 47.67 -16.04 -26.15
CA VAL A 4 46.26 -16.21 -25.78
C VAL A 4 45.97 -15.08 -24.81
N ILE A 5 45.37 -14.00 -25.30
CA ILE A 5 44.78 -12.98 -24.44
C ILE A 5 43.68 -13.67 -23.65
N SER A 6 44.00 -14.12 -22.43
CA SER A 6 43.01 -14.57 -21.48
C SER A 6 42.13 -13.36 -21.18
N ARG A 7 40.87 -13.39 -21.64
CA ARG A 7 39.86 -12.49 -21.09
C ARG A 7 39.91 -12.65 -19.56
N PRO A 8 39.89 -11.56 -18.78
CA PRO A 8 39.66 -11.71 -17.35
C PRO A 8 38.39 -12.53 -17.22
N SER A 9 38.40 -13.60 -16.42
CA SER A 9 37.17 -14.32 -16.13
C SER A 9 36.23 -13.31 -15.47
N ASP A 10 35.16 -12.93 -16.16
CA ASP A 10 34.06 -12.09 -15.64
C ASP A 10 33.25 -12.82 -14.54
N ASP A 11 33.77 -13.94 -14.05
CA ASP A 11 33.12 -14.80 -13.07
C ASP A 11 33.28 -14.20 -11.67
N ILE A 12 32.14 -14.03 -11.01
CA ILE A 12 32.07 -13.56 -9.64
C ILE A 12 32.67 -14.64 -8.72
N PRO A 13 33.61 -14.30 -7.82
CA PRO A 13 34.21 -15.28 -6.93
C PRO A 13 33.15 -15.89 -5.98
N LEU A 14 33.22 -17.20 -5.74
CA LEU A 14 32.23 -17.94 -4.93
C LEU A 14 31.89 -17.29 -3.57
N PRO A 15 32.85 -16.73 -2.80
CA PRO A 15 32.52 -16.03 -1.56
C PRO A 15 31.65 -14.78 -1.77
N GLU A 16 31.85 -14.06 -2.87
CA GLU A 16 31.05 -12.90 -3.22
C GLU A 16 29.64 -13.31 -3.65
N PHE A 17 29.53 -14.39 -4.44
CA PHE A 17 28.24 -14.96 -4.80
C PHE A 17 27.43 -15.40 -3.56
N LEU A 18 28.07 -16.09 -2.61
CA LEU A 18 27.43 -16.48 -1.34
C LEU A 18 27.01 -15.28 -0.50
N ARG A 19 27.81 -14.20 -0.49
CA ARG A 19 27.45 -12.94 0.17
C ARG A 19 26.20 -12.31 -0.46
N MET A 20 26.09 -12.32 -1.79
CA MET A 20 24.92 -11.80 -2.51
C MET A 20 23.66 -12.63 -2.20
N ILE A 21 23.76 -13.97 -2.21
CA ILE A 21 22.66 -14.85 -1.79
C ILE A 21 22.24 -14.55 -0.35
N GLY A 22 23.20 -14.40 0.56
CA GLY A 22 22.93 -14.07 1.96
C GLY A 22 22.18 -12.75 2.11
N ALA A 23 22.52 -11.74 1.32
CA ALA A 23 21.81 -10.46 1.31
C ALA A 23 20.36 -10.60 0.80
N VAL A 24 20.13 -11.39 -0.26
CA VAL A 24 18.77 -11.65 -0.78
C VAL A 24 17.92 -12.44 0.22
N ILE A 25 18.47 -13.48 0.85
CA ILE A 25 17.78 -14.23 1.90
C ILE A 25 17.46 -13.31 3.09
N GLY A 26 18.42 -12.46 3.50
CA GLY A 26 18.20 -11.48 4.55
C GLY A 26 17.06 -10.51 4.21
N LEU A 27 17.01 -10.01 2.98
CA LEU A 27 15.91 -9.18 2.49
C LEU A 27 14.56 -9.92 2.59
N ILE A 28 14.49 -11.16 2.10
CA ILE A 28 13.27 -11.99 2.16
C ILE A 28 12.81 -12.16 3.61
N LEU A 29 13.72 -12.50 4.53
CA LEU A 29 13.38 -12.68 5.95
C LEU A 29 12.87 -11.38 6.58
N VAL A 30 13.46 -10.24 6.25
CA VAL A 30 13.00 -8.94 6.73
C VAL A 30 11.60 -8.63 6.20
N LEU A 31 11.34 -8.86 4.91
CA LEU A 31 10.02 -8.66 4.32
C LEU A 31 8.95 -9.58 4.92
N LEU A 32 9.28 -10.86 5.14
CA LEU A 32 8.39 -11.81 5.82
C LEU A 32 8.09 -11.40 7.27
N LEU A 33 9.09 -10.91 7.99
CA LEU A 33 8.88 -10.36 9.33
C LEU A 33 7.93 -9.14 9.28
N GLY A 34 8.11 -8.28 8.28
CA GLY A 34 7.21 -7.15 8.02
C GLY A 34 5.77 -7.59 7.81
N GLU A 35 5.54 -8.63 7.00
CA GLU A 35 4.22 -9.22 6.77
C GLU A 35 3.57 -9.73 8.07
N VAL A 36 4.34 -10.45 8.89
CA VAL A 36 3.82 -10.96 10.17
C VAL A 36 3.43 -9.82 11.10
N ILE A 37 4.27 -8.78 11.20
CA ILE A 37 3.99 -7.60 12.01
C ILE A 37 2.77 -6.85 11.47
N PHE A 38 2.66 -6.71 10.14
CA PHE A 38 1.53 -6.04 9.50
C PHE A 38 0.22 -6.78 9.77
N ARG A 39 0.18 -8.09 9.53
CA ARG A 39 -1.00 -8.92 9.82
C ARG A 39 -1.40 -8.82 11.27
N TRP A 40 -0.43 -8.89 12.19
CA TRP A 40 -0.70 -8.74 13.62
C TRP A 40 -1.30 -7.36 13.96
N PHE A 41 -0.85 -6.30 13.29
CA PHE A 41 -1.37 -4.95 13.50
C PHE A 41 -2.78 -4.76 12.92
N ILE A 42 -3.11 -5.41 11.80
CA ILE A 42 -4.40 -5.31 11.10
C ILE A 42 -5.44 -6.35 11.59
N GLU A 43 -5.01 -7.41 12.29
CA GLU A 43 -5.87 -8.46 12.86
C GLU A 43 -7.07 -7.93 13.68
N PRO A 44 -6.99 -6.82 14.44
CA PRO A 44 -8.17 -6.19 14.99
C PRO A 44 -9.04 -5.63 13.85
N ALA A 45 -10.26 -6.17 13.72
CA ALA A 45 -11.19 -5.91 12.61
C ALA A 45 -11.51 -4.43 12.31
N ASN A 46 -11.20 -3.51 13.21
CA ASN A 46 -11.50 -2.09 13.10
C ASN A 46 -10.26 -1.18 13.00
N THR A 47 -9.06 -1.73 12.76
CA THR A 47 -7.83 -0.92 12.71
C THR A 47 -7.85 0.10 11.57
N LEU A 48 -8.45 -0.27 10.43
CA LEU A 48 -8.55 0.58 9.24
C LEU A 48 -9.83 1.45 9.21
N LEU A 49 -10.70 1.29 10.21
CA LEU A 49 -11.97 2.00 10.28
C LEU A 49 -11.83 3.53 10.16
N PRO A 50 -10.85 4.21 10.81
CA PRO A 50 -10.72 5.65 10.66
C PRO A 50 -10.40 6.09 9.23
N LEU A 51 -9.57 5.32 8.52
CA LEU A 51 -9.23 5.61 7.13
C LEU A 51 -10.45 5.42 6.22
N GLN A 52 -11.14 4.29 6.37
CA GLN A 52 -12.38 3.99 5.63
C GLN A 52 -13.46 5.06 5.86
N LEU A 53 -13.58 5.55 7.09
CA LEU A 53 -14.52 6.61 7.46
C LEU A 53 -14.23 7.92 6.72
N VAL A 54 -12.95 8.32 6.71
CA VAL A 54 -12.49 9.53 6.02
C VAL A 54 -12.66 9.39 4.52
N GLU A 55 -12.34 8.21 3.96
CA GLU A 55 -12.48 7.93 2.54
C GLU A 55 -13.94 8.03 2.09
N ALA A 56 -14.87 7.34 2.75
CA ALA A 56 -16.29 7.42 2.39
C ALA A 56 -16.90 8.81 2.61
N TRP A 57 -16.49 9.51 3.67
CA TRP A 57 -16.93 10.87 3.89
C TRP A 57 -16.47 11.79 2.76
N LEU A 58 -15.19 11.71 2.38
CA LEU A 58 -14.62 12.55 1.33
C LEU A 58 -15.23 12.22 -0.03
N TRP A 59 -15.36 10.93 -0.36
CA TRP A 59 -15.98 10.47 -1.59
C TRP A 59 -17.44 10.95 -1.68
N SER A 60 -18.24 10.78 -0.63
CA SER A 60 -19.62 11.24 -0.59
C SER A 60 -19.73 12.77 -0.66
N ALA A 61 -18.81 13.51 -0.05
CA ALA A 61 -18.75 14.96 -0.15
C ALA A 61 -18.46 15.42 -1.59
N ILE A 62 -17.50 14.77 -2.27
CA ILE A 62 -17.17 15.05 -3.67
C ILE A 62 -18.35 14.72 -4.58
N SER A 63 -18.96 13.55 -4.41
CA SER A 63 -20.14 13.13 -5.18
C SER A 63 -21.30 14.10 -5.01
N ASN A 64 -21.57 14.57 -3.80
CA ASN A 64 -22.63 15.56 -3.54
C ASN A 64 -22.33 16.96 -4.11
N VAL A 65 -21.06 17.31 -4.32
CA VAL A 65 -20.68 18.56 -5.01
C VAL A 65 -20.94 18.47 -6.51
N ILE A 66 -20.70 17.31 -7.12
CA ILE A 66 -20.91 17.09 -8.57
C ILE A 66 -22.40 16.86 -8.87
N TRP A 67 -23.03 15.97 -8.09
CA TRP A 67 -24.45 15.63 -8.18
C TRP A 67 -25.11 15.84 -6.82
N GLN A 68 -25.83 16.94 -6.67
CA GLN A 68 -26.45 17.32 -5.40
C GLN A 68 -27.40 16.24 -4.87
N GLY A 69 -27.16 15.77 -3.65
CA GLY A 69 -28.00 14.75 -3.00
C GLY A 69 -27.83 13.35 -3.59
N SER A 70 -26.74 13.09 -4.32
CA SER A 70 -26.48 11.81 -4.97
C SER A 70 -26.09 10.70 -4.01
N THR A 71 -25.54 11.04 -2.84
CA THR A 71 -25.01 10.07 -1.88
C THR A 71 -25.33 10.45 -0.44
N GLU A 72 -25.54 9.45 0.41
CA GLU A 72 -25.73 9.63 1.86
C GLU A 72 -24.86 8.63 2.61
N VAL A 73 -24.07 9.11 3.59
CA VAL A 73 -23.27 8.21 4.43
C VAL A 73 -24.12 7.78 5.63
N VAL A 74 -24.26 6.47 5.83
CA VAL A 74 -25.13 5.90 6.87
C VAL A 74 -24.31 5.35 8.03
N ALA A 75 -24.63 5.85 9.23
CA ALA A 75 -24.18 5.27 10.49
C ALA A 75 -25.16 4.21 10.98
N HIS A 76 -24.65 3.07 11.46
CA HIS A 76 -25.49 2.11 12.17
C HIS A 76 -25.88 2.68 13.55
N SER A 77 -27.06 2.32 14.06
CA SER A 77 -27.59 2.83 15.34
C SER A 77 -26.72 2.53 16.56
N THR A 78 -25.78 1.58 16.43
CA THR A 78 -24.89 1.12 17.51
C THR A 78 -23.40 1.13 17.11
N GLY A 79 -23.02 1.77 15.99
CA GLY A 79 -21.67 1.66 15.46
C GLY A 79 -21.20 2.79 14.53
N PRO A 80 -19.96 2.70 14.03
CA PRO A 80 -19.39 3.65 13.05
C PRO A 80 -20.12 3.57 11.70
N LEU A 81 -19.79 4.47 10.75
CA LEU A 81 -20.39 4.45 9.40
C LEU A 81 -20.16 3.07 8.76
N THR A 82 -21.22 2.50 8.18
CA THR A 82 -21.18 1.13 7.61
C THR A 82 -21.41 1.08 6.11
N GLN A 83 -21.98 2.13 5.53
CA GLN A 83 -22.24 2.17 4.09
C GLN A 83 -22.43 3.60 3.56
N VAL A 84 -22.30 3.73 2.24
CA VAL A 84 -22.71 4.91 1.47
C VAL A 84 -23.91 4.50 0.62
N ASN A 85 -25.06 5.14 0.82
CA ASN A 85 -26.23 4.97 -0.05
C ASN A 85 -26.04 5.78 -1.33
N LEU A 86 -26.41 5.16 -2.44
CA LEU A 86 -26.37 5.74 -3.77
C LEU A 86 -27.80 6.09 -4.19
N ILE A 87 -28.12 7.38 -4.20
CA ILE A 87 -29.47 7.90 -4.41
C ILE A 87 -29.67 8.37 -5.86
N HIS A 88 -28.57 8.67 -6.57
CA HIS A 88 -28.63 9.14 -7.96
C HIS A 88 -29.04 8.00 -8.93
N PRO A 89 -29.94 8.26 -9.89
CA PRO A 89 -30.42 7.23 -10.84
C PRO A 89 -29.33 6.66 -11.76
N ASP A 90 -28.21 7.38 -11.94
CA ASP A 90 -27.06 6.88 -12.72
C ASP A 90 -26.14 5.93 -11.94
N PHE A 91 -26.31 5.83 -10.61
CA PHE A 91 -25.52 4.93 -9.80
C PHE A 91 -26.12 3.53 -9.76
N VAL A 92 -25.28 2.53 -9.98
CA VAL A 92 -25.64 1.11 -9.90
C VAL A 92 -25.42 0.62 -8.46
N ASP A 93 -26.18 -0.37 -8.02
CA ASP A 93 -26.09 -1.06 -6.71
C ASP A 93 -26.76 -0.41 -5.47
N GLY A 94 -27.18 0.86 -5.53
CA GLY A 94 -28.03 1.50 -4.50
C GLY A 94 -27.37 1.72 -3.12
N TYR A 95 -26.34 0.95 -2.76
CA TYR A 95 -25.48 1.17 -1.61
C TYR A 95 -24.10 0.52 -1.78
N ILE A 96 -23.08 1.06 -1.12
CA ILE A 96 -21.71 0.53 -1.08
C ILE A 96 -21.33 0.29 0.39
N PRO A 97 -20.98 -0.94 0.80
CA PRO A 97 -20.50 -1.21 2.15
C PRO A 97 -19.12 -0.59 2.39
N LEU A 98 -18.89 -0.12 3.62
CA LEU A 98 -17.64 0.52 4.03
C LEU A 98 -16.48 -0.45 4.33
N TYR A 99 -16.72 -1.75 4.20
CA TYR A 99 -15.69 -2.77 4.42
C TYR A 99 -14.83 -2.93 3.17
N VAL A 100 -13.62 -2.38 3.24
CA VAL A 100 -12.58 -2.55 2.22
C VAL A 100 -11.40 -3.27 2.86
N SER A 101 -11.01 -4.43 2.32
CA SER A 101 -9.82 -5.16 2.78
C SER A 101 -8.56 -4.31 2.57
N ASP A 102 -7.56 -4.54 3.42
CA ASP A 102 -6.20 -4.02 3.33
C ASP A 102 -5.52 -4.26 1.96
N GLU A 103 -5.82 -5.36 1.28
CA GLU A 103 -5.40 -5.63 -0.10
C GLU A 103 -6.07 -4.67 -1.10
N CYS A 104 -7.33 -4.32 -0.85
CA CYS A 104 -8.10 -3.45 -1.74
C CYS A 104 -7.79 -1.96 -1.51
N ALA A 105 -7.43 -1.57 -0.28
CA ALA A 105 -6.97 -0.22 0.03
C ALA A 105 -5.50 0.06 -0.39
N GLY A 106 -4.81 -0.94 -0.95
CA GLY A 106 -3.41 -0.83 -1.38
C GLY A 106 -2.40 -0.63 -0.25
N LEU A 107 -2.81 -0.88 1.01
CA LEU A 107 -1.99 -0.67 2.20
C LEU A 107 -0.92 -1.75 2.35
N HIS A 108 -1.26 -2.97 1.95
CA HIS A 108 -0.34 -4.10 1.95
C HIS A 108 0.86 -3.82 1.04
N GLU A 109 0.60 -3.46 -0.21
CA GLU A 109 1.61 -3.14 -1.20
C GLU A 109 2.42 -1.91 -0.80
N PHE A 110 1.77 -0.90 -0.21
CA PHE A 110 2.45 0.29 0.29
C PHE A 110 3.45 -0.05 1.40
N LEU A 111 3.09 -0.95 2.31
CA LEU A 111 4.02 -1.42 3.34
C LEU A 111 5.22 -2.13 2.73
N PHE A 112 5.02 -3.06 1.80
CA PHE A 112 6.11 -3.74 1.11
C PHE A 112 7.06 -2.77 0.40
N LEU A 113 6.48 -1.82 -0.36
CA LEU A 113 7.25 -0.78 -1.03
C LEU A 113 8.04 0.07 -0.03
N SER A 114 7.42 0.46 1.10
CA SER A 114 8.07 1.24 2.14
C SER A 114 9.27 0.53 2.73
N MET A 115 9.17 -0.78 2.99
CA MET A 115 10.28 -1.57 3.51
C MET A 115 11.43 -1.66 2.51
N MET A 116 11.14 -1.91 1.24
CA MET A 116 12.16 -1.94 0.19
C MET A 116 12.89 -0.60 0.05
N VAL A 117 12.16 0.52 0.08
CA VAL A 117 12.74 1.87 0.02
C VAL A 117 13.60 2.15 1.26
N LEU A 118 13.14 1.76 2.46
CA LEU A 118 13.89 1.96 3.70
C LEU A 118 15.19 1.15 3.73
N LEU A 119 15.17 -0.08 3.24
CA LEU A 119 16.34 -0.97 3.18
C LEU A 119 17.34 -0.57 2.07
N THR A 120 16.91 0.23 1.09
CA THR A 120 17.79 0.67 0.00
C THR A 120 18.81 1.69 0.52
N PRO A 121 20.13 1.45 0.44
CA PRO A 121 21.14 2.33 1.03
C PRO A 121 21.38 3.63 0.25
N ALA A 122 20.82 3.77 -0.96
CA ALA A 122 21.16 4.85 -1.90
C ALA A 122 20.68 6.26 -1.48
N PHE A 123 19.75 6.38 -0.54
CA PHE A 123 19.11 7.66 -0.20
C PHE A 123 19.09 7.95 1.30
N ASP A 124 19.18 9.24 1.65
CA ASP A 124 18.96 9.72 3.01
C ASP A 124 17.51 9.47 3.48
N PHE A 125 17.32 9.28 4.79
CA PHE A 125 16.00 9.05 5.39
C PHE A 125 14.98 10.13 5.02
N ARG A 126 15.38 11.41 5.01
CA ARG A 126 14.46 12.51 4.67
C ARG A 126 13.93 12.39 3.23
N THR A 127 14.79 11.99 2.30
CA THR A 127 14.42 11.79 0.90
C THR A 127 13.50 10.59 0.76
N LYS A 128 13.81 9.48 1.44
CA LYS A 128 12.95 8.28 1.49
C LYS A 128 11.54 8.61 1.98
N PHE A 129 11.40 9.27 3.12
CA PHE A 129 10.09 9.64 3.67
C PHE A 129 9.31 10.58 2.76
N ARG A 130 9.97 11.51 2.06
CA ARG A 130 9.32 12.38 1.08
C ARG A 130 8.75 11.61 -0.11
N HIS A 131 9.49 10.61 -0.62
CA HIS A 131 8.97 9.77 -1.70
C HIS A 131 7.83 8.88 -1.22
N LEU A 132 7.94 8.30 -0.02
CA LEU A 132 6.87 7.51 0.58
C LEU A 132 5.61 8.35 0.83
N SER A 133 5.74 9.61 1.23
CA SER A 133 4.58 10.49 1.38
C SER A 133 3.88 10.77 0.04
N TYR A 134 4.64 10.94 -1.05
CA TYR A 134 4.04 11.09 -2.37
C TYR A 134 3.32 9.82 -2.82
N ALA A 135 3.92 8.65 -2.59
CA ALA A 135 3.29 7.37 -2.89
C ALA A 135 2.00 7.17 -2.07
N ALA A 136 2.01 7.49 -0.77
CA ALA A 136 0.82 7.41 0.09
C ALA A 136 -0.32 8.31 -0.41
N VAL A 137 -0.01 9.56 -0.79
CA VAL A 137 -1.02 10.49 -1.35
C VAL A 137 -1.58 9.98 -2.68
N ILE A 138 -0.73 9.43 -3.55
CA ILE A 138 -1.16 8.86 -4.83
C ILE A 138 -2.11 7.68 -4.59
N LEU A 139 -1.77 6.77 -3.68
CA LEU A 139 -2.63 5.63 -3.34
C LEU A 139 -3.97 6.08 -2.76
N PHE A 140 -3.95 7.05 -1.85
CA PHE A 140 -5.18 7.62 -1.28
C PHE A 140 -6.08 8.24 -2.36
N LEU A 141 -5.50 8.94 -3.34
CA LEU A 141 -6.26 9.49 -4.47
C LEU A 141 -6.76 8.41 -5.43
N LEU A 142 -6.02 7.32 -5.60
CA LEU A 142 -6.45 6.19 -6.41
C LEU A 142 -7.68 5.51 -5.78
N ASN A 143 -7.71 5.38 -4.44
CA ASN A 143 -8.85 4.83 -3.69
C ASN A 143 -10.13 5.70 -3.80
N MET A 144 -10.03 6.95 -4.28
CA MET A 144 -11.18 7.83 -4.46
C MET A 144 -11.90 7.63 -5.80
N VAL A 145 -11.31 6.88 -6.73
CA VAL A 145 -11.86 6.63 -8.07
C VAL A 145 -12.58 5.30 -8.08
#